data_AF-A0A9W7HUB7-F1
#
_entry.id   AF-A0A9W7HUB7-F1
#
_cell.length_a   1.000
_cell.length_b   1.000
_cell.length_c   1.000
_cell.angle_alpha   90.00
_cell.angle_beta   90.00
_cell.angle_gamma   90.00
#
_symmetry.space_group_name_H-M   'P 1'
#
loop_
_entity.id
_entity.type
_entity.pdbx_description
1 polymer ?
#
loop_
_entity_poly.entity_id
_entity_poly.type
_entity_poly.pdbx_seq_one_letter_code
_entity_poly.pdbx_strand_id
1 'polypeptide(L)'
;MIPNSYRKRQRVPHHHPSITRLSSSSSAVIHTFSDKTISESSQKLYRTSSATFPITSSFNDPYTADVLLRLFVDRSAFDSEAPSDSTRQSDIQIYLHSDVIRRAKYFAALLSECWQHQTNIDANSDNGAEGSRSNDHDHNKKLVRLNLGVADDDPNSISVRITVLQLLYTSDFATVIDSASTAIEILHVALELLFEDCVKSCLKFLEAVPWNEEEEKRVLALIPFLREEESKELLARVSPGKDDSCEDMLHGLILAAIHNHPNMAFVKAFVAKLLRDFSSRESARRVLERAFETSLKVVKESLEEYTSPDFRGDHNETEAIQRLNLHTAMTNGRHLLWLVERMIELRVAESAVREWSEQASLTADLQRAFRDDAWRNIVPGFPAVVLRCTCKLANAVAAGTILAARQVRMKLVKDWLPVLLVCKDNVSPMLPSHKTLYLELEETFLRIISTLPMSDAQVLLQQCLSFSTRNVEDCPHLITAFNTWFRRATQPPPLENLD
;
A
#
# COMPACT_ATOMS: atom_id res chain seq x y z
N MET A 1 76.46 29.99 14.69
CA MET A 1 75.83 31.24 15.18
C MET A 1 74.39 31.29 14.68
N ILE A 2 73.42 31.07 15.56
CA ILE A 2 72.08 31.71 15.54
C ILE A 2 72.31 33.15 16.11
N PRO A 3 71.56 34.25 15.83
CA PRO A 3 70.11 34.45 15.54
C PRO A 3 69.88 35.41 14.32
N ASN A 4 68.69 35.86 13.88
CA ASN A 4 67.55 36.37 14.63
C ASN A 4 66.29 36.57 13.75
N SER A 5 65.16 36.39 14.43
CA SER A 5 63.76 36.61 14.05
C SER A 5 63.34 38.08 13.89
N TYR A 6 62.31 38.33 13.08
CA TYR A 6 61.36 39.44 13.28
C TYR A 6 59.90 39.00 13.11
N ARG A 7 59.03 39.74 13.81
CA ARG A 7 57.78 39.34 14.47
C ARG A 7 56.50 39.44 13.62
N LYS A 8 55.55 38.55 13.95
CA LYS A 8 54.07 38.69 14.04
C LYS A 8 53.43 40.03 13.58
N ARG A 9 52.37 39.90 12.77
CA ARG A 9 51.09 40.59 13.05
C ARG A 9 49.89 39.68 12.79
N GLN A 10 49.09 39.57 13.84
CA GLN A 10 47.86 38.81 14.01
C GLN A 10 46.69 39.67 13.50
N ARG A 11 45.74 39.10 12.75
CA ARG A 11 44.43 39.75 12.50
C ARG A 11 43.34 38.94 13.18
N VAL A 12 42.64 39.62 14.09
CA VAL A 12 41.48 39.16 14.87
C VAL A 12 40.21 39.41 14.05
N PRO A 13 39.17 38.57 14.14
CA PRO A 13 37.91 38.75 13.43
C PRO A 13 36.96 39.68 14.22
N HIS A 14 36.21 40.52 13.51
CA HIS A 14 35.09 41.28 14.10
C HIS A 14 33.77 40.85 13.46
N HIS A 15 32.86 40.44 14.34
CA HIS A 15 31.45 40.18 14.09
C HIS A 15 30.61 41.46 14.23
N HIS A 16 29.40 41.37 13.66
CA HIS A 16 28.11 41.92 14.10
C HIS A 16 27.49 43.13 13.34
N PRO A 17 26.14 43.21 13.31
CA PRO A 17 25.35 43.09 12.07
C PRO A 17 24.47 44.32 11.78
N SER A 18 23.81 44.36 10.61
CA SER A 18 22.63 45.20 10.37
C SER A 18 21.69 44.61 9.31
N ILE A 19 20.40 44.72 9.60
CA ILE A 19 19.20 44.16 8.95
C ILE A 19 18.57 45.21 8.01
N THR A 20 18.02 44.79 6.86
CA THR A 20 16.77 45.27 6.21
C THR A 20 16.54 44.51 4.88
N ARG A 21 15.59 43.55 4.81
CA ARG A 21 14.22 43.63 4.24
C ARG A 21 14.12 43.90 2.72
N LEU A 22 13.76 42.89 1.91
CA LEU A 22 12.43 42.72 1.24
C LEU A 22 12.42 41.69 0.10
N SER A 23 11.39 40.84 0.16
CA SER A 23 10.54 40.29 -0.91
C SER A 23 11.03 39.19 -1.87
N SER A 24 10.40 38.03 -1.64
CA SER A 24 10.30 36.84 -2.49
C SER A 24 9.34 37.05 -3.67
N SER A 25 9.68 36.49 -4.83
CA SER A 25 8.78 36.35 -5.98
C SER A 25 8.84 34.91 -6.50
N SER A 26 7.72 34.20 -6.41
CA SER A 26 7.46 32.96 -7.18
C SER A 26 5.97 32.94 -7.49
N SER A 27 5.69 32.91 -8.79
CA SER A 27 4.40 33.14 -9.43
C SER A 27 3.53 31.88 -9.37
N ALA A 28 2.30 32.03 -8.91
CA ALA A 28 1.23 31.04 -9.01
C ALA A 28 0.31 31.42 -10.17
N VAL A 29 0.06 30.46 -11.07
CA VAL A 29 -0.94 30.56 -12.13
C VAL A 29 -2.28 30.09 -11.57
N ILE A 30 -3.23 31.00 -11.41
CA ILE A 30 -4.64 30.73 -11.08
C ILE A 30 -5.46 31.08 -12.32
N HIS A 31 -6.24 30.10 -12.80
CA HIS A 31 -7.28 30.33 -13.80
C HIS A 31 -8.59 30.77 -13.13
N THR A 32 -9.11 31.85 -13.70
CA THR A 32 -10.29 32.66 -13.43
C THR A 32 -11.61 32.01 -13.84
N PHE A 33 -12.69 32.24 -13.08
CA PHE A 33 -14.07 32.51 -13.55
C PHE A 33 -14.82 33.25 -12.42
N SER A 34 -15.00 34.57 -12.50
CA SER A 34 -16.13 35.32 -13.10
C SER A 34 -17.27 35.61 -12.12
N ASP A 35 -17.14 36.74 -11.42
CA ASP A 35 -18.19 37.42 -10.66
C ASP A 35 -19.26 38.04 -11.58
N LYS A 36 -20.52 37.86 -11.21
CA LYS A 36 -21.63 38.76 -11.56
C LYS A 36 -22.36 39.15 -10.28
N THR A 37 -22.29 40.42 -9.97
CA THR A 37 -23.05 41.18 -8.97
C THR A 37 -24.56 41.15 -9.25
N ILE A 38 -25.38 41.19 -8.18
CA ILE A 38 -26.42 42.23 -7.91
C ILE A 38 -27.23 41.90 -6.63
N SER A 39 -27.37 42.95 -5.81
CA SER A 39 -28.43 43.31 -4.84
C SER A 39 -28.61 42.56 -3.52
N GLU A 40 -28.39 43.34 -2.45
CA GLU A 40 -29.05 43.24 -1.16
C GLU A 40 -30.57 43.09 -1.31
N SER A 41 -31.16 42.17 -0.54
CA SER A 41 -32.49 42.34 0.03
C SER A 41 -32.58 41.56 1.34
N SER A 42 -32.76 42.32 2.43
CA SER A 42 -33.06 41.80 3.76
C SER A 42 -34.41 41.08 3.75
N GLN A 43 -34.42 39.76 3.93
CA GLN A 43 -35.63 39.03 4.34
C GLN A 43 -35.31 38.01 5.43
N LYS A 44 -36.08 38.14 6.51
CA LYS A 44 -36.09 37.35 7.73
C LYS A 44 -36.18 35.85 7.42
N LEU A 45 -35.17 35.08 7.83
CA LEU A 45 -35.27 33.63 7.91
C LEU A 45 -35.98 33.24 9.22
N TYR A 46 -37.14 32.61 9.04
CA TYR A 46 -37.86 31.89 10.09
C TYR A 46 -36.94 30.82 10.68
N ARG A 47 -36.56 31.01 11.96
CA ARG A 47 -36.12 29.91 12.82
C ARG A 47 -37.29 28.96 12.98
N THR A 48 -37.23 27.78 12.37
CA THR A 48 -37.98 26.63 12.87
C THR A 48 -37.31 26.19 14.16
N SER A 49 -37.90 26.63 15.27
CA SER A 49 -37.53 26.21 16.61
C SER A 49 -37.76 24.70 16.76
N SER A 50 -36.70 23.91 16.75
CA SER A 50 -36.73 22.58 17.33
C SER A 50 -36.87 22.78 18.85
N ALA A 51 -38.04 22.46 19.38
CA ALA A 51 -38.33 22.56 20.81
C ALA A 51 -37.47 21.54 21.57
N THR A 52 -36.38 22.01 22.19
CA THR A 52 -35.69 21.28 23.26
C THR A 52 -36.53 21.41 24.52
N PHE A 53 -37.29 20.36 24.86
CA PHE A 53 -37.88 20.23 26.18
C PHE A 53 -36.75 19.99 27.21
N PRO A 54 -36.73 20.69 28.35
CA PRO A 54 -35.80 20.36 29.42
C PRO A 54 -36.17 19.00 29.99
N ILE A 55 -35.33 17.99 29.77
CA ILE A 55 -35.46 16.67 30.39
C ILE A 55 -35.08 16.85 31.88
N THR A 56 -36.09 17.00 32.74
CA THR A 56 -35.91 17.09 34.19
C THR A 56 -35.80 15.72 34.87
N SER A 57 -35.92 14.63 34.12
CA SER A 57 -35.86 13.26 34.61
C SER A 57 -34.42 12.75 34.65
N SER A 58 -33.98 12.33 35.82
CA SER A 58 -32.68 11.66 36.00
C SER A 58 -32.76 10.18 35.65
N PHE A 59 -31.69 9.64 35.08
CA PHE A 59 -31.57 8.22 34.77
C PHE A 59 -31.70 7.36 36.04
N ASN A 60 -32.46 6.26 35.96
CA ASN A 60 -32.67 5.29 37.04
C ASN A 60 -33.31 5.86 38.33
N ASP A 61 -34.20 6.85 38.21
CA ASP A 61 -34.98 7.38 39.34
C ASP A 61 -36.28 6.59 39.57
N PRO A 62 -36.40 5.84 40.70
CA PRO A 62 -37.59 5.04 40.99
C PRO A 62 -38.82 5.87 41.37
N TYR A 63 -38.68 7.14 41.73
CA TYR A 63 -39.80 7.97 42.21
C TYR A 63 -40.60 8.59 41.06
N THR A 64 -39.95 8.84 39.92
CA THR A 64 -40.54 9.57 38.78
C THR A 64 -40.79 8.68 37.57
N ALA A 65 -40.11 7.53 37.49
CA ALA A 65 -40.23 6.56 36.40
C ALA A 65 -41.64 5.95 36.24
N ASP A 66 -42.01 5.71 34.98
CA ASP A 66 -43.24 5.03 34.56
C ASP A 66 -42.96 3.72 33.81
N VAL A 67 -41.69 3.38 33.60
CA VAL A 67 -41.23 2.13 32.97
C VAL A 67 -40.20 1.43 33.86
N LEU A 68 -40.37 0.14 34.07
CA LEU A 68 -39.37 -0.74 34.70
C LEU A 68 -38.83 -1.70 33.64
N LEU A 69 -37.57 -1.53 33.26
CA LEU A 69 -36.88 -2.40 32.32
C LEU A 69 -36.07 -3.45 33.09
N ARG A 70 -36.34 -4.73 32.82
CA ARG A 70 -35.48 -5.85 33.23
C ARG A 70 -34.53 -6.20 32.08
N LEU A 71 -33.24 -5.99 32.31
CA LEU A 71 -32.16 -6.50 31.47
C LEU A 71 -31.69 -7.82 32.05
N PHE A 72 -31.61 -8.84 31.22
CA PHE A 72 -31.16 -10.18 31.62
C PHE A 72 -30.38 -10.80 30.47
N VAL A 73 -29.47 -11.72 30.80
CA VAL A 73 -28.73 -12.49 29.79
C VAL A 73 -29.56 -13.69 29.39
N ASP A 74 -29.79 -13.84 28.09
CA ASP A 74 -30.60 -14.92 27.53
C ASP A 74 -29.73 -16.18 27.42
N ARG A 75 -29.87 -17.09 28.38
CA ARG A 75 -29.17 -18.39 28.32
C ARG A 75 -29.86 -19.28 27.30
N SER A 76 -29.08 -19.75 26.31
CA SER A 76 -29.51 -20.76 25.34
C SER A 76 -30.23 -21.93 26.02
N ALA A 77 -31.42 -22.30 25.52
CA ALA A 77 -32.28 -23.34 26.07
C ALA A 77 -31.67 -24.77 26.02
N PHE A 78 -30.44 -24.93 25.51
CA PHE A 78 -29.75 -26.22 25.42
C PHE A 78 -28.80 -26.52 26.58
N ASP A 79 -28.53 -25.57 27.49
CA ASP A 79 -27.74 -25.82 28.72
C ASP A 79 -28.67 -26.09 29.91
N SER A 80 -29.37 -27.22 29.88
CA SER A 80 -30.07 -27.76 31.04
C SER A 80 -29.34 -28.99 31.56
N GLU A 81 -28.57 -28.84 32.65
CA GLU A 81 -28.57 -29.74 33.81
C GLU A 81 -27.53 -29.27 34.86
N ALA A 82 -27.95 -28.44 35.81
CA ALA A 82 -27.44 -28.45 37.19
C ALA A 82 -28.34 -27.60 38.11
N PRO A 83 -28.89 -28.16 39.21
CA PRO A 83 -29.55 -27.38 40.24
C PRO A 83 -28.53 -27.01 41.31
N SER A 84 -28.10 -25.75 41.35
CA SER A 84 -27.37 -25.22 42.51
C SER A 84 -27.56 -23.71 42.65
N ASP A 85 -27.91 -23.33 43.86
CA ASP A 85 -28.55 -22.10 44.35
C ASP A 85 -27.63 -20.86 44.37
N SER A 86 -26.87 -20.58 43.30
CA SER A 86 -25.85 -19.52 43.33
C SER A 86 -25.68 -18.63 42.09
N THR A 87 -26.65 -18.52 41.16
CA THR A 87 -26.54 -17.58 40.01
C THR A 87 -27.75 -16.65 39.87
N ARG A 88 -27.90 -15.68 40.79
CA ARG A 88 -28.76 -14.49 40.62
C ARG A 88 -28.00 -13.27 40.06
N GLN A 89 -26.91 -13.49 39.32
CA GLN A 89 -25.88 -12.45 39.13
C GLN A 89 -25.90 -11.68 37.81
N SER A 90 -26.95 -11.77 36.98
CA SER A 90 -27.02 -10.99 35.72
C SER A 90 -28.40 -10.45 35.36
N ASP A 91 -29.29 -10.27 36.36
CA ASP A 91 -30.56 -9.58 36.18
C ASP A 91 -30.47 -8.16 36.76
N ILE A 92 -30.57 -7.16 35.90
CA ILE A 92 -30.54 -5.74 36.29
C ILE A 92 -31.90 -5.11 36.00
N GLN A 93 -32.48 -4.46 37.01
CA GLN A 93 -33.70 -3.69 36.87
C GLN A 93 -33.37 -2.20 36.82
N ILE A 94 -33.90 -1.49 35.82
CA ILE A 94 -33.65 -0.06 35.59
C ILE A 94 -34.97 0.68 35.50
N TYR A 95 -35.08 1.78 36.24
CA TYR A 95 -36.22 2.68 36.24
C TYR A 95 -36.05 3.74 35.14
N LEU A 96 -36.95 3.71 34.15
CA LEU A 96 -36.88 4.53 32.95
C LEU A 96 -38.17 5.33 32.74
N HIS A 97 -38.10 6.32 31.86
CA HIS A 97 -39.16 7.27 31.59
C HIS A 97 -39.63 7.13 30.14
N SER A 98 -40.92 6.88 29.93
CA SER A 98 -41.52 6.56 28.63
C SER A 98 -41.36 7.69 27.61
N ASP A 99 -41.38 8.94 28.05
CA ASP A 99 -41.12 10.13 27.22
C ASP A 99 -39.68 10.20 26.73
N VAL A 100 -38.71 9.77 27.54
CA VAL A 100 -37.28 9.78 27.19
C VAL A 100 -36.93 8.60 26.29
N ILE A 101 -37.33 7.38 26.66
CA ILE A 101 -36.93 6.17 25.91
C ILE A 101 -37.58 6.06 24.54
N ARG A 102 -38.70 6.76 24.29
CA ARG A 102 -39.32 6.91 22.96
C ARG A 102 -38.41 7.54 21.90
N ARG A 103 -37.28 8.14 22.30
CA ARG A 103 -36.23 8.57 21.36
C ARG A 103 -35.66 7.41 20.54
N ALA A 104 -35.65 6.21 21.09
CA ALA A 104 -35.32 4.98 20.36
C ALA A 104 -36.61 4.38 19.77
N LYS A 105 -36.62 4.12 18.45
CA LYS A 105 -37.84 3.66 17.77
C LYS A 105 -38.31 2.30 18.26
N TYR A 106 -37.40 1.45 18.73
CA TYR A 106 -37.73 0.17 19.36
C TYR A 106 -38.68 0.35 20.56
N PHE A 107 -38.31 1.21 21.51
CA PHE A 107 -39.16 1.48 22.68
C PHE A 107 -40.41 2.28 22.30
N ALA A 108 -40.34 3.16 21.32
CA ALA A 108 -41.52 3.87 20.83
C ALA A 108 -42.58 2.90 20.28
N ALA A 109 -42.16 1.86 19.56
CA ALA A 109 -43.04 0.81 19.07
C ALA A 109 -43.63 -0.03 20.23
N LEU A 110 -42.80 -0.48 21.18
CA LEU A 110 -43.25 -1.25 22.35
C LEU A 110 -44.23 -0.49 23.25
N LEU A 111 -44.06 0.82 23.38
CA LEU A 111 -44.91 1.69 24.18
C LEU A 111 -46.13 2.22 23.41
N SER A 112 -46.28 1.86 22.13
CA SER A 112 -47.47 2.22 21.35
C SER A 112 -48.68 1.40 21.81
N GLU A 113 -49.87 1.99 21.70
CA GLU A 113 -51.13 1.42 22.22
C GLU A 113 -51.44 0.03 21.64
N CYS A 114 -50.95 -0.27 20.44
CA CYS A 114 -51.16 -1.55 19.76
C CYS A 114 -50.52 -2.75 20.49
N TRP A 115 -49.38 -2.56 21.16
CA TRP A 115 -48.66 -3.64 21.86
C TRP A 115 -49.07 -3.78 23.33
N GLN A 116 -49.63 -2.71 23.91
CA GLN A 116 -50.16 -2.73 25.28
C GLN A 116 -51.53 -3.44 25.37
N HIS A 117 -52.32 -3.46 24.28
CA HIS A 117 -53.57 -4.22 24.26
C HIS A 117 -53.36 -5.73 24.21
N GLN A 118 -52.34 -6.23 23.50
CA GLN A 118 -52.07 -7.67 23.39
C GLN A 118 -51.67 -8.29 24.73
N THR A 119 -50.82 -7.62 25.50
CA THR A 119 -50.37 -8.08 26.83
C THR A 119 -51.47 -8.05 27.90
N ASN A 120 -52.44 -7.12 27.80
CA ASN A 120 -53.61 -7.13 28.69
C ASN A 120 -54.68 -8.15 28.28
N ILE A 121 -54.75 -8.57 27.01
CA ILE A 121 -55.68 -9.61 26.54
C ILE A 121 -55.21 -10.99 27.00
N ASP A 122 -53.91 -11.29 26.89
CA ASP A 122 -53.36 -12.59 27.29
C ASP A 122 -53.44 -12.79 28.82
N ALA A 123 -53.26 -11.71 29.61
CA ALA A 123 -53.41 -11.75 31.07
C ALA A 123 -54.86 -11.89 31.56
N ASN A 124 -55.85 -11.52 30.74
CA ASN A 124 -57.28 -11.67 31.07
C ASN A 124 -57.88 -13.00 30.57
N SER A 125 -57.12 -13.84 29.86
CA SER A 125 -57.61 -15.12 29.34
C SER A 125 -57.56 -16.28 30.35
N ASP A 126 -56.91 -16.10 31.52
CA ASP A 126 -56.64 -17.21 32.45
C ASP A 126 -57.22 -17.04 33.87
N ASN A 127 -58.28 -16.24 34.05
CA ASN A 127 -59.02 -16.22 35.32
C ASN A 127 -60.54 -16.18 35.09
N GLY A 128 -61.11 -17.38 34.96
CA GLY A 128 -62.53 -17.56 35.23
C GLY A 128 -62.77 -17.62 36.74
N ALA A 129 -63.31 -16.54 37.33
CA ALA A 129 -64.24 -16.57 38.46
C ALA A 129 -64.60 -15.15 38.94
N GLU A 130 -65.86 -14.78 38.70
CA GLU A 130 -66.76 -13.95 39.50
C GLU A 130 -66.22 -12.85 40.44
N GLY A 131 -66.64 -11.62 40.13
CA GLY A 131 -67.38 -10.77 41.08
C GLY A 131 -66.62 -10.08 42.21
N SER A 132 -66.24 -8.81 42.00
CA SER A 132 -66.59 -7.71 42.91
C SER A 132 -66.17 -6.37 42.37
N ARG A 133 -67.12 -5.44 42.34
CA ARG A 133 -66.89 -4.00 42.21
C ARG A 133 -66.24 -3.50 43.50
N SER A 134 -64.99 -3.04 43.41
CA SER A 134 -64.42 -2.09 44.37
C SER A 134 -63.86 -0.89 43.60
N ASN A 135 -64.51 0.25 43.78
CA ASN A 135 -63.96 1.55 43.45
C ASN A 135 -62.79 1.81 44.41
N ASP A 136 -61.56 1.73 43.91
CA ASP A 136 -60.41 2.38 44.54
C ASP A 136 -59.86 3.42 43.57
N HIS A 137 -60.04 4.69 43.94
CA HIS A 137 -59.25 5.79 43.42
C HIS A 137 -57.88 5.72 44.10
N ASP A 138 -57.01 4.88 43.56
CA ASP A 138 -55.58 5.02 43.79
C ASP A 138 -54.92 5.31 42.44
N HIS A 139 -54.44 6.54 42.27
CA HIS A 139 -53.66 6.97 41.12
C HIS A 139 -52.25 6.34 41.19
N ASN A 140 -52.19 5.02 41.33
CA ASN A 140 -50.97 4.28 41.22
C ASN A 140 -50.67 4.21 39.73
N LYS A 141 -49.81 5.12 39.25
CA LYS A 141 -49.30 5.12 37.87
C LYS A 141 -48.99 3.68 37.47
N LYS A 142 -49.73 3.12 36.50
CA LYS A 142 -49.55 1.75 36.04
C LYS A 142 -48.15 1.61 35.43
N LEU A 143 -47.19 1.13 36.22
CA LEU A 143 -45.80 0.93 35.82
C LEU A 143 -45.71 -0.12 34.71
N VAL A 144 -45.19 0.27 33.55
CA VAL A 144 -45.02 -0.63 32.40
C VAL A 144 -43.75 -1.46 32.61
N ARG A 145 -43.87 -2.79 32.60
CA ARG A 145 -42.72 -3.70 32.72
C ARG A 145 -42.27 -4.16 31.33
N LEU A 146 -41.01 -3.92 31.01
CA LEU A 146 -40.37 -4.36 29.76
C LEU A 146 -39.24 -5.33 30.09
N ASN A 147 -39.04 -6.31 29.22
CA ASN A 147 -37.97 -7.31 29.33
C ASN A 147 -37.10 -7.18 28.07
N LEU A 148 -35.79 -7.04 28.24
CA LEU A 148 -34.83 -7.00 27.14
C LEU A 148 -33.73 -8.02 27.42
N GLY A 149 -33.73 -9.10 26.63
CA GLY A 149 -32.71 -10.14 26.67
C GLY A 149 -31.44 -9.66 26.00
N VAL A 150 -30.30 -10.08 26.53
CA VAL A 150 -28.97 -9.80 26.02
C VAL A 150 -28.31 -11.12 25.64
N ALA A 151 -27.78 -11.25 24.42
CA ALA A 151 -27.04 -12.44 24.01
C ALA A 151 -25.79 -12.65 24.88
N ASP A 152 -25.48 -13.90 25.23
CA ASP A 152 -24.43 -14.32 26.17
C ASP A 152 -23.00 -14.28 25.57
N ASP A 153 -22.73 -13.30 24.71
CA ASP A 153 -21.49 -13.22 23.93
C ASP A 153 -20.35 -12.48 24.67
N ASP A 154 -20.66 -11.61 25.65
CA ASP A 154 -19.67 -10.86 26.44
C ASP A 154 -20.26 -10.32 27.77
N PRO A 155 -19.60 -10.48 28.94
CA PRO A 155 -20.01 -9.83 30.19
C PRO A 155 -20.13 -8.29 30.10
N ASN A 156 -19.45 -7.64 29.17
CA ASN A 156 -19.55 -6.18 28.97
C ASN A 156 -20.80 -5.77 28.16
N SER A 157 -21.55 -6.70 27.58
CA SER A 157 -22.73 -6.40 26.75
C SER A 157 -23.83 -5.66 27.53
N ILE A 158 -24.02 -5.99 28.81
CA ILE A 158 -24.99 -5.31 29.68
C ILE A 158 -24.55 -3.87 29.98
N SER A 159 -23.25 -3.64 30.23
CA SER A 159 -22.74 -2.30 30.57
C SER A 159 -22.89 -1.35 29.38
N VAL A 160 -22.58 -1.81 28.16
CA VAL A 160 -22.75 -1.04 26.92
C VAL A 160 -24.22 -0.68 26.72
N ARG A 161 -25.15 -1.62 26.94
CA ARG A 161 -26.60 -1.33 26.87
C ARG A 161 -27.03 -0.28 27.88
N ILE A 162 -26.53 -0.35 29.12
CA ILE A 162 -26.79 0.68 30.14
C ILE A 162 -26.28 2.03 29.66
N THR A 163 -25.08 2.09 29.08
CA THR A 163 -24.50 3.31 28.51
C THR A 163 -25.37 3.87 27.38
N VAL A 164 -25.87 3.05 26.46
CA VAL A 164 -26.79 3.51 25.39
C VAL A 164 -28.10 4.03 25.98
N LEU A 165 -28.64 3.38 27.01
CA LEU A 165 -29.83 3.87 27.71
C LEU A 165 -29.57 5.20 28.43
N GLN A 166 -28.38 5.41 29.00
CA GLN A 166 -27.98 6.70 29.56
C GLN A 166 -27.87 7.79 28.49
N LEU A 167 -27.37 7.45 27.29
CA LEU A 167 -27.30 8.38 26.16
C LEU A 167 -28.69 8.86 25.68
N LEU A 168 -29.76 8.09 25.91
CA LEU A 168 -31.13 8.55 25.69
C LEU A 168 -31.53 9.71 26.63
N TYR A 169 -30.87 9.85 27.78
CA TYR A 169 -31.10 10.96 28.71
C TYR A 169 -30.15 12.13 28.45
N THR A 170 -28.85 11.86 28.32
CA THR A 170 -27.83 12.92 28.29
C THR A 170 -27.58 13.48 26.90
N SER A 171 -27.73 12.67 25.85
CA SER A 171 -27.23 12.96 24.49
C SER A 171 -25.74 13.32 24.45
N ASP A 172 -24.97 12.92 25.47
CA ASP A 172 -23.55 13.24 25.59
C ASP A 172 -22.68 12.23 24.83
N PHE A 173 -22.83 12.21 23.52
CA PHE A 173 -22.12 11.28 22.65
C PHE A 173 -20.61 11.55 22.61
N ALA A 174 -20.20 12.81 22.79
CA ALA A 174 -18.81 13.24 22.62
C ALA A 174 -17.88 12.75 23.74
N THR A 175 -18.39 12.60 24.96
CA THR A 175 -17.60 12.09 26.09
C THR A 175 -17.59 10.57 26.15
N VAL A 176 -18.69 9.94 25.74
CA VAL A 176 -18.89 8.49 25.82
C VAL A 176 -18.22 7.75 24.65
N ILE A 177 -18.26 8.33 23.44
CA ILE A 177 -17.63 7.75 22.26
C ILE A 177 -16.18 8.25 22.19
N ASP A 178 -15.29 7.56 22.88
CA ASP A 178 -13.89 7.95 23.05
C ASP A 178 -12.90 7.13 22.19
N SER A 179 -13.31 5.96 21.71
CA SER A 179 -12.49 5.04 20.94
C SER A 179 -13.29 4.34 19.83
N ALA A 180 -12.58 3.80 18.83
CA ALA A 180 -13.22 3.04 17.76
C ALA A 180 -13.92 1.77 18.30
N SER A 181 -13.32 1.06 19.27
CA SER A 181 -13.98 -0.09 19.89
C SER A 181 -15.27 0.30 20.61
N THR A 182 -15.24 1.37 21.43
CA THR A 182 -16.43 1.88 22.13
C THR A 182 -17.52 2.28 21.14
N ALA A 183 -17.15 2.97 20.05
CA ALA A 183 -18.07 3.35 18.99
C ALA A 183 -18.71 2.14 18.31
N ILE A 184 -17.94 1.09 18.01
CA ILE A 184 -18.43 -0.16 17.42
C ILE A 184 -19.42 -0.85 18.37
N GLU A 185 -19.06 -1.01 19.64
CA GLU A 185 -19.90 -1.66 20.66
C GLU A 185 -21.23 -0.92 20.86
N ILE A 186 -21.18 0.39 21.01
CA ILE A 186 -22.37 1.25 21.13
C ILE A 186 -23.21 1.18 19.85
N LEU A 187 -22.58 1.18 18.67
CA LEU A 187 -23.28 1.15 17.38
C LEU A 187 -24.11 -0.14 17.23
N HIS A 188 -23.62 -1.30 17.66
CA HIS A 188 -24.40 -2.55 17.64
C HIS A 188 -25.71 -2.40 18.42
N VAL A 189 -25.64 -1.88 19.65
CA VAL A 189 -26.81 -1.68 20.51
C VAL A 189 -27.72 -0.57 19.96
N ALA A 190 -27.13 0.51 19.43
CA ALA A 190 -27.88 1.62 18.86
C ALA A 190 -28.68 1.20 17.62
N LEU A 191 -28.14 0.30 16.80
CA LEU A 191 -28.85 -0.30 15.67
C LEU A 191 -30.00 -1.20 16.14
N GLU A 192 -29.77 -2.05 17.14
CA GLU A 192 -30.82 -2.91 17.74
C GLU A 192 -32.00 -2.08 18.28
N LEU A 193 -31.70 -0.99 19.00
CA LEU A 193 -32.71 -0.10 19.57
C LEU A 193 -33.29 0.90 18.54
N LEU A 194 -32.75 0.93 17.32
CA LEU A 194 -33.10 1.91 16.28
C LEU A 194 -32.97 3.36 16.81
N PHE A 195 -31.86 3.65 17.50
CA PHE A 195 -31.54 4.96 18.07
C PHE A 195 -30.70 5.80 17.09
N GLU A 196 -31.39 6.50 16.18
CA GLU A 196 -30.81 7.22 15.04
C GLU A 196 -29.72 8.24 15.39
N ASP A 197 -29.91 9.05 16.44
CA ASP A 197 -28.94 10.08 16.82
C ASP A 197 -27.61 9.45 17.27
N CYS A 198 -27.70 8.32 17.97
CA CYS A 198 -26.54 7.57 18.44
C CYS A 198 -25.84 6.86 17.28
N VAL A 199 -26.60 6.23 16.38
CA VAL A 199 -26.05 5.65 15.14
C VAL A 199 -25.26 6.69 14.36
N LYS A 200 -25.86 7.85 14.07
CA LYS A 200 -25.18 8.95 13.36
C LYS A 200 -23.91 9.44 14.07
N SER A 201 -23.96 9.55 15.40
CA SER A 201 -22.80 9.99 16.18
C SER A 201 -21.67 8.96 16.16
N CYS A 202 -21.98 7.66 16.26
CA CYS A 202 -21.00 6.58 16.15
C CYS A 202 -20.38 6.53 14.77
N LEU A 203 -21.19 6.62 13.70
CA LEU A 203 -20.70 6.59 12.33
C LEU A 203 -19.79 7.78 12.01
N LYS A 204 -20.19 9.00 12.41
CA LYS A 204 -19.36 10.20 12.25
C LYS A 204 -18.03 10.09 13.00
N PHE A 205 -18.03 9.45 14.17
CA PHE A 205 -16.80 9.18 14.91
C PHE A 205 -15.92 8.17 14.18
N LEU A 206 -16.49 7.03 13.77
CA LEU A 206 -15.77 5.98 13.03
C LEU A 206 -15.18 6.49 11.71
N GLU A 207 -15.90 7.36 11.01
CA GLU A 207 -15.43 8.03 9.80
C GLU A 207 -14.18 8.90 10.06
N ALA A 208 -14.04 9.48 11.26
CA ALA A 208 -12.99 10.46 11.57
C ALA A 208 -11.73 9.86 12.22
N VAL A 209 -11.81 8.67 12.82
CA VAL A 209 -10.70 8.07 13.60
C VAL A 209 -9.99 6.94 12.84
N PRO A 210 -8.70 6.66 13.11
CA PRO A 210 -8.01 5.49 12.56
C PRO A 210 -8.56 4.18 13.16
N TRP A 211 -8.44 3.08 12.41
CA TRP A 211 -8.81 1.74 12.84
C TRP A 211 -7.59 0.83 12.82
N ASN A 212 -7.52 -0.13 13.74
CA ASN A 212 -6.64 -1.30 13.59
C ASN A 212 -7.31 -2.40 12.72
N GLU A 213 -6.58 -3.47 12.42
CA GLU A 213 -7.06 -4.54 11.54
C GLU A 213 -8.31 -5.26 12.11
N GLU A 214 -8.38 -5.43 13.42
CA GLU A 214 -9.53 -6.06 14.10
C GLU A 214 -10.76 -5.15 14.09
N GLU A 215 -10.57 -3.86 14.35
CA GLU A 215 -11.61 -2.83 14.26
C GLU A 215 -12.15 -2.70 12.84
N GLU A 216 -11.29 -2.66 11.83
CA GLU A 216 -11.71 -2.59 10.42
C GLU A 216 -12.61 -3.78 10.06
N LYS A 217 -12.23 -5.00 10.46
CA LYS A 217 -13.07 -6.20 10.25
C LYS A 217 -14.44 -6.08 10.93
N ARG A 218 -14.47 -5.56 12.16
CA ARG A 218 -15.73 -5.35 12.91
C ARG A 218 -16.60 -4.25 12.27
N VAL A 219 -16.00 -3.15 11.81
CA VAL A 219 -16.71 -2.10 11.08
C VAL A 219 -17.30 -2.65 9.79
N LEU A 220 -16.52 -3.43 9.02
CA LEU A 220 -16.98 -4.06 7.79
C LEU A 220 -18.13 -5.05 8.04
N ALA A 221 -18.10 -5.79 9.15
CA ALA A 221 -19.19 -6.70 9.54
C ALA A 221 -20.51 -5.98 9.87
N LEU A 222 -20.44 -4.70 10.26
CA LEU A 222 -21.61 -3.87 10.56
C LEU A 222 -22.29 -3.29 9.33
N ILE A 223 -21.56 -3.16 8.21
CA ILE A 223 -22.05 -2.51 6.98
C ILE A 223 -23.38 -3.06 6.46
N PRO A 224 -23.63 -4.39 6.44
CA PRO A 224 -24.91 -4.94 5.97
C PRO A 224 -26.15 -4.47 6.76
N PHE A 225 -25.95 -3.96 7.98
CA PHE A 225 -27.02 -3.48 8.85
C PHE A 225 -27.23 -1.97 8.78
N LEU A 226 -26.36 -1.24 8.07
CA LEU A 226 -26.43 0.20 7.87
C LEU A 226 -27.24 0.56 6.63
N ARG A 227 -27.75 1.80 6.57
CA ARG A 227 -28.33 2.33 5.32
C ARG A 227 -27.26 2.54 4.25
N GLU A 228 -27.69 2.67 3.01
CA GLU A 228 -26.78 2.94 1.89
C GLU A 228 -26.02 4.26 2.08
N GLU A 229 -26.69 5.32 2.55
CA GLU A 229 -26.05 6.61 2.78
C GLU A 229 -25.04 6.57 3.93
N GLU A 230 -25.31 5.75 4.95
CA GLU A 230 -24.50 5.59 6.16
C GLU A 230 -23.27 4.70 5.91
N SER A 231 -23.43 3.64 5.11
CA SER A 231 -22.34 2.71 4.75
C SER A 231 -21.37 3.29 3.74
N LYS A 232 -21.83 4.19 2.85
CA LYS A 232 -21.02 4.74 1.76
C LYS A 232 -19.73 5.43 2.24
N GLU A 233 -19.81 6.25 3.29
CA GLU A 233 -18.65 6.98 3.82
C GLU A 233 -17.61 6.04 4.44
N LEU A 234 -18.08 5.02 5.17
CA LEU A 234 -17.19 4.00 5.74
C LEU A 234 -16.56 3.13 4.65
N LEU A 235 -17.34 2.72 3.64
CA LEU A 235 -16.84 1.95 2.50
C LEU A 235 -15.80 2.73 1.69
N ALA A 236 -15.96 4.04 1.55
CA ALA A 236 -15.02 4.89 0.83
C ALA A 236 -13.61 4.92 1.46
N ARG A 237 -13.46 4.58 2.76
CA ARG A 237 -12.16 4.49 3.42
C ARG A 237 -11.35 3.25 3.06
N VAL A 238 -12.02 2.16 2.71
CA VAL A 238 -11.43 0.82 2.55
C VAL A 238 -11.52 0.30 1.12
N SER A 239 -12.47 0.81 0.34
CA SER A 239 -12.62 0.46 -1.06
C SER A 239 -11.78 1.40 -1.90
N PRO A 240 -10.86 0.88 -2.74
CA PRO A 240 -10.25 1.72 -3.76
C PRO A 240 -11.34 2.29 -4.67
N GLY A 241 -11.10 3.49 -5.23
CA GLY A 241 -11.99 4.07 -6.23
C GLY A 241 -12.26 3.09 -7.38
N LYS A 242 -13.38 3.27 -8.11
CA LYS A 242 -13.85 2.35 -9.16
C LYS A 242 -12.79 1.95 -10.20
N ASP A 243 -11.75 2.76 -10.39
CA ASP A 243 -10.68 2.54 -11.37
C ASP A 243 -9.27 2.37 -10.74
N ASP A 244 -9.12 2.51 -9.40
CA ASP A 244 -7.80 2.52 -8.75
C ASP A 244 -7.46 1.14 -8.19
N SER A 245 -6.93 0.25 -9.02
CA SER A 245 -6.45 -1.03 -8.50
C SER A 245 -5.27 -0.81 -7.52
N CYS A 246 -5.10 -1.71 -6.56
CA CYS A 246 -3.92 -1.70 -5.68
C CYS A 246 -2.60 -1.75 -6.48
N GLU A 247 -2.66 -2.28 -7.70
CA GLU A 247 -1.54 -2.32 -8.66
C GLU A 247 -1.24 -0.95 -9.24
N ASP A 248 -2.24 -0.13 -9.56
CA ASP A 248 -2.04 1.23 -10.06
C ASP A 248 -1.49 2.15 -8.97
N MET A 249 -1.95 1.99 -7.72
CA MET A 249 -1.36 2.68 -6.56
C MET A 249 0.12 2.31 -6.38
N LEU A 250 0.44 1.01 -6.42
CA LEU A 250 1.80 0.52 -6.30
C LEU A 250 2.69 0.98 -7.46
N HIS A 251 2.14 0.98 -8.67
CA HIS A 251 2.82 1.47 -9.87
C HIS A 251 3.14 2.96 -9.74
N GLY A 252 2.19 3.77 -9.24
CA GLY A 252 2.39 5.18 -8.94
C GLY A 252 3.53 5.43 -7.95
N LEU A 253 3.64 4.61 -6.89
CA LEU A 253 4.75 4.68 -5.94
C LEU A 253 6.10 4.38 -6.60
N ILE A 254 6.16 3.37 -7.48
CA ILE A 254 7.37 3.05 -8.23
C ILE A 254 7.77 4.21 -9.14
N LEU A 255 6.82 4.76 -9.92
CA LEU A 255 7.06 5.90 -10.80
C LEU A 255 7.56 7.13 -10.03
N ALA A 256 6.95 7.43 -8.88
CA ALA A 256 7.41 8.51 -8.00
C ALA A 256 8.85 8.29 -7.51
N ALA A 257 9.20 7.05 -7.16
CA ALA A 257 10.55 6.69 -6.72
C ALA A 257 11.62 6.79 -7.81
N ILE A 258 11.25 6.58 -9.08
CA ILE A 258 12.20 6.64 -10.19
C ILE A 258 12.26 8.03 -10.86
N HIS A 259 11.16 8.78 -10.98
CA HIS A 259 11.13 10.00 -11.79
C HIS A 259 11.09 11.31 -11.01
N ASN A 260 10.78 11.34 -9.70
CA ASN A 260 10.24 12.58 -9.13
C ASN A 260 10.68 12.93 -7.68
N HIS A 261 11.95 12.75 -7.31
CA HIS A 261 12.37 13.11 -5.95
C HIS A 261 13.80 13.65 -5.79
N PRO A 262 14.02 14.76 -5.04
CA PRO A 262 15.35 15.30 -4.76
C PRO A 262 16.21 14.33 -3.93
N ASN A 263 15.57 13.44 -3.15
CA ASN A 263 16.25 12.39 -2.38
C ASN A 263 15.88 10.99 -2.87
N MET A 264 16.21 10.69 -4.13
CA MET A 264 15.81 9.46 -4.81
C MET A 264 16.28 8.18 -4.12
N ALA A 265 17.47 8.17 -3.51
CA ALA A 265 18.02 6.96 -2.88
C ALA A 265 17.19 6.47 -1.68
N PHE A 266 16.76 7.39 -0.82
CA PHE A 266 15.95 7.04 0.35
C PHE A 266 14.52 6.65 -0.05
N VAL A 267 13.93 7.34 -1.05
CA VAL A 267 12.60 6.94 -1.57
C VAL A 267 12.66 5.56 -2.21
N LYS A 268 13.71 5.26 -2.99
CA LYS A 268 13.95 3.92 -3.55
C LYS A 268 14.11 2.86 -2.48
N ALA A 269 14.79 3.16 -1.38
CA ALA A 269 14.92 2.23 -0.25
C ALA A 269 13.59 2.02 0.49
N PHE A 270 12.80 3.08 0.65
CA PHE A 270 11.48 3.02 1.26
C PHE A 270 10.49 2.20 0.42
N VAL A 271 10.39 2.48 -0.88
CA VAL A 271 9.54 1.72 -1.80
C VAL A 271 10.01 0.26 -1.92
N ALA A 272 11.33 0.01 -1.87
CA ALA A 272 11.85 -1.36 -1.81
C ALA A 272 11.34 -2.12 -0.58
N LYS A 273 11.33 -1.48 0.59
CA LYS A 273 10.77 -2.07 1.81
C LYS A 273 9.28 -2.35 1.65
N LEU A 274 8.50 -1.39 1.13
CA LEU A 274 7.07 -1.58 0.88
C LEU A 274 6.79 -2.75 -0.05
N LEU A 275 7.56 -2.88 -1.14
CA LEU A 275 7.42 -4.00 -2.08
C LEU A 275 7.70 -5.36 -1.45
N ARG A 276 8.65 -5.43 -0.51
CA ARG A 276 8.98 -6.67 0.22
C ARG A 276 7.91 -7.06 1.23
N ASP A 277 7.30 -6.07 1.87
CA ASP A 277 6.30 -6.26 2.90
C ASP A 277 4.87 -6.36 2.30
N PHE A 278 4.73 -6.22 0.97
CA PHE A 278 3.45 -6.27 0.26
C PHE A 278 2.89 -7.69 0.16
N SER A 279 1.63 -7.87 0.58
CA SER A 279 1.00 -9.20 0.71
C SER A 279 0.89 -9.99 -0.60
N SER A 280 0.63 -9.30 -1.73
CA SER A 280 0.46 -9.95 -3.04
C SER A 280 1.73 -9.87 -3.88
N ARG A 281 2.56 -10.92 -3.82
CA ARG A 281 3.77 -11.06 -4.65
C ARG A 281 3.45 -11.01 -6.15
N GLU A 282 2.31 -11.55 -6.54
CA GLU A 282 1.88 -11.64 -7.94
C GLU A 282 1.48 -10.27 -8.51
N SER A 283 0.82 -9.43 -7.70
CA SER A 283 0.55 -8.03 -8.06
C SER A 283 1.84 -7.21 -8.12
N ALA A 284 2.76 -7.40 -7.17
CA ALA A 284 4.08 -6.76 -7.21
C ALA A 284 4.88 -7.15 -8.46
N ARG A 285 4.82 -8.43 -8.87
CA ARG A 285 5.41 -8.92 -10.13
C ARG A 285 4.88 -8.15 -11.33
N ARG A 286 3.55 -8.12 -11.53
CA ARG A 286 2.91 -7.46 -12.68
C ARG A 286 3.23 -5.97 -12.77
N VAL A 287 3.26 -5.29 -11.62
CA VAL A 287 3.60 -3.87 -11.54
C VAL A 287 5.08 -3.61 -11.88
N LEU A 288 6.00 -4.45 -11.37
CA LEU A 288 7.42 -4.35 -11.69
C LEU A 288 7.72 -4.67 -13.16
N GLU A 289 7.04 -5.66 -13.74
CA GLU A 289 7.11 -5.99 -15.16
C GLU A 289 6.70 -4.79 -16.02
N ARG A 290 5.55 -4.17 -15.73
CA ARG A 290 5.08 -2.96 -16.42
C ARG A 290 6.09 -1.81 -16.35
N ALA A 291 6.66 -1.56 -15.17
CA ALA A 291 7.66 -0.51 -14.98
C ALA A 291 8.99 -0.83 -15.71
N PHE A 292 9.40 -2.11 -15.72
CA PHE A 292 10.58 -2.58 -16.43
C PHE A 292 10.41 -2.44 -17.94
N GLU A 293 9.30 -2.90 -18.51
CA GLU A 293 8.99 -2.79 -19.94
C GLU A 293 8.97 -1.32 -20.39
N THR A 294 8.31 -0.45 -19.62
CA THR A 294 8.26 0.99 -19.90
C THR A 294 9.66 1.62 -19.90
N SER A 295 10.46 1.32 -18.87
CA SER A 295 11.82 1.85 -18.77
C SER A 295 12.73 1.30 -19.88
N LEU A 296 12.58 0.03 -20.24
CA LEU A 296 13.35 -0.62 -21.31
C LEU A 296 13.01 -0.03 -22.67
N LYS A 297 11.71 0.19 -22.94
CA LYS A 297 11.24 0.85 -24.15
C LYS A 297 11.88 2.23 -24.31
N VAL A 298 11.87 3.06 -23.26
CA VAL A 298 12.49 4.40 -23.31
C VAL A 298 13.99 4.32 -23.60
N VAL A 299 14.72 3.35 -23.01
CA VAL A 299 16.15 3.15 -23.31
C VAL A 299 16.37 2.76 -24.77
N LYS A 300 15.53 1.89 -25.33
CA LYS A 300 15.61 1.44 -26.73
C LYS A 300 15.39 2.60 -27.68
N GLU A 301 14.27 3.31 -27.53
CA GLU A 301 13.91 4.45 -28.38
C GLU A 301 14.98 5.55 -28.30
N SER A 302 15.44 5.87 -27.09
CA SER A 302 16.50 6.87 -26.90
C SER A 302 17.82 6.46 -27.57
N LEU A 303 18.17 5.17 -27.58
CA LEU A 303 19.42 4.71 -28.18
C LEU A 303 19.33 4.59 -29.70
N GLU A 304 18.17 4.19 -30.21
CA GLU A 304 17.87 4.18 -31.64
C GLU A 304 17.97 5.60 -32.21
N GLU A 305 17.33 6.58 -31.57
CA GLU A 305 17.43 7.99 -31.97
C GLU A 305 18.85 8.56 -31.86
N TYR A 306 19.66 8.06 -30.92
CA TYR A 306 21.07 8.45 -30.80
C TYR A 306 21.93 7.89 -31.95
N THR A 307 21.74 6.61 -32.31
CA THR A 307 22.63 5.88 -33.24
C THR A 307 22.22 5.98 -34.71
N SER A 308 20.94 6.22 -34.99
CA SER A 308 20.41 6.47 -36.33
C SER A 308 19.49 7.69 -36.32
N PRO A 309 20.04 8.90 -36.16
CA PRO A 309 19.26 10.13 -36.20
C PRO A 309 18.62 10.33 -37.57
N ASP A 310 17.29 10.35 -37.65
CA ASP A 310 16.54 10.78 -38.85
C ASP A 310 16.35 12.30 -38.84
N PHE A 311 17.45 13.05 -38.96
CA PHE A 311 17.39 14.51 -38.94
C PHE A 311 17.81 15.14 -40.27
N ARG A 312 16.91 15.97 -40.80
CA ARG A 312 17.22 17.05 -41.76
C ARG A 312 17.23 18.38 -40.99
N GLY A 313 18.21 18.58 -40.10
CA GLY A 313 18.33 19.77 -39.23
C GLY A 313 19.75 20.34 -39.19
N ASP A 314 19.93 21.45 -38.48
CA ASP A 314 21.27 22.05 -38.24
C ASP A 314 22.14 21.12 -37.38
N HIS A 315 23.46 21.17 -37.56
CA HIS A 315 24.42 20.28 -36.89
C HIS A 315 24.36 20.43 -35.36
N ASN A 316 24.21 21.66 -34.87
CA ASN A 316 24.14 21.93 -33.43
C ASN A 316 22.86 21.38 -32.77
N GLU A 317 21.73 21.45 -33.46
CA GLU A 317 20.46 20.89 -32.98
C GLU A 317 20.55 19.36 -32.90
N THR A 318 21.13 18.74 -33.92
CA THR A 318 21.35 17.29 -33.99
C THR A 318 22.22 16.80 -32.82
N GLU A 319 23.32 17.50 -32.54
CA GLU A 319 24.23 17.14 -31.45
C GLU A 319 23.58 17.32 -30.06
N ALA A 320 22.74 18.35 -29.89
CA ALA A 320 22.00 18.58 -28.66
C ALA A 320 20.95 17.47 -28.40
N ILE A 321 20.22 17.05 -29.44
CA ILE A 321 19.23 15.97 -29.35
C ILE A 321 19.92 14.64 -29.02
N GLN A 322 21.04 14.32 -29.69
CA GLN A 322 21.82 13.12 -29.39
C GLN A 322 22.30 13.08 -27.93
N ARG A 323 22.77 14.21 -27.38
CA ARG A 323 23.14 14.30 -25.95
C ARG A 323 21.93 14.06 -25.05
N LEU A 324 20.80 14.68 -25.34
CA LEU A 324 19.56 14.51 -24.57
C LEU A 324 19.16 13.03 -24.54
N ASN A 325 19.10 12.38 -25.70
CA ASN A 325 18.72 10.98 -25.83
C ASN A 325 19.68 10.06 -25.07
N LEU A 326 20.97 10.32 -25.13
CA LEU A 326 21.95 9.55 -24.39
C LEU A 326 21.82 9.75 -22.86
N HIS A 327 21.48 10.97 -22.40
CA HIS A 327 21.13 11.23 -20.99
C HIS A 327 19.83 10.52 -20.57
N THR A 328 18.82 10.50 -21.42
CA THR A 328 17.55 9.80 -21.20
C THR A 328 17.78 8.30 -21.10
N ALA A 329 18.56 7.71 -22.01
CA ALA A 329 18.95 6.30 -21.97
C ALA A 329 19.73 5.96 -20.69
N MET A 330 20.68 6.80 -20.28
CA MET A 330 21.45 6.60 -19.04
C MET A 330 20.56 6.66 -17.79
N THR A 331 19.64 7.62 -17.73
CA THR A 331 18.73 7.78 -16.59
C THR A 331 17.79 6.59 -16.46
N ASN A 332 17.14 6.19 -17.54
CA ASN A 332 16.27 5.02 -17.55
C ASN A 332 17.05 3.71 -17.39
N GLY A 333 18.31 3.64 -17.83
CA GLY A 333 19.22 2.55 -17.51
C GLY A 333 19.44 2.38 -16.00
N ARG A 334 19.55 3.48 -15.24
CA ARG A 334 19.63 3.42 -13.77
C ARG A 334 18.31 2.99 -13.13
N HIS A 335 17.17 3.31 -13.76
CA HIS A 335 15.86 2.84 -13.31
C HIS A 335 15.74 1.34 -13.51
N LEU A 336 16.11 0.85 -14.70
CA LEU A 336 16.19 -0.58 -15.01
C LEU A 336 17.07 -1.33 -14.03
N LEU A 337 18.26 -0.81 -13.70
CA LEU A 337 19.13 -1.45 -12.73
C LEU A 337 18.45 -1.62 -11.37
N TRP A 338 17.79 -0.58 -10.87
CA TRP A 338 17.05 -0.65 -9.61
C TRP A 338 15.86 -1.62 -9.70
N LEU A 339 15.10 -1.59 -10.79
CA LEU A 339 13.97 -2.51 -11.02
C LEU A 339 14.45 -3.97 -11.06
N VAL A 340 15.53 -4.26 -11.78
CA VAL A 340 16.14 -5.60 -11.85
C VAL A 340 16.57 -6.07 -10.46
N GLU A 341 17.20 -5.21 -9.65
CA GLU A 341 17.57 -5.55 -8.28
C GLU A 341 16.35 -5.92 -7.42
N ARG A 342 15.24 -5.17 -7.56
CA ARG A 342 13.98 -5.47 -6.86
C ARG A 342 13.33 -6.75 -7.35
N MET A 343 13.26 -6.96 -8.66
CA MET A 343 12.69 -8.18 -9.24
C MET A 343 13.49 -9.43 -8.83
N ILE A 344 14.82 -9.35 -8.74
CA ILE A 344 15.66 -10.46 -8.26
C ILE A 344 15.44 -10.69 -6.76
N GLU A 345 15.40 -9.63 -5.94
CA GLU A 345 15.18 -9.72 -4.49
C GLU A 345 13.84 -10.39 -4.17
N LEU A 346 12.78 -10.04 -4.92
CA LEU A 346 11.43 -10.61 -4.75
C LEU A 346 11.23 -11.95 -5.46
N ARG A 347 12.24 -12.45 -6.20
CA ARG A 347 12.20 -13.67 -7.02
C ARG A 347 11.11 -13.66 -8.10
N VAL A 348 11.00 -12.54 -8.82
CA VAL A 348 10.01 -12.31 -9.89
C VAL A 348 10.66 -11.82 -11.19
N ALA A 349 11.94 -12.11 -11.39
CA ALA A 349 12.75 -11.62 -12.53
C ALA A 349 12.75 -12.54 -13.77
N GLU A 350 11.92 -13.59 -13.82
CA GLU A 350 11.89 -14.56 -14.93
C GLU A 350 11.52 -13.92 -16.27
N SER A 351 10.52 -13.05 -16.27
CA SER A 351 10.09 -12.22 -17.40
C SER A 351 11.19 -11.25 -17.81
N ALA A 352 11.79 -10.54 -16.86
CA ALA A 352 12.90 -9.61 -17.13
C ALA A 352 14.10 -10.31 -17.79
N VAL A 353 14.48 -11.53 -17.37
CA VAL A 353 15.55 -12.30 -18.04
C VAL A 353 15.17 -12.64 -19.47
N ARG A 354 13.92 -13.06 -19.71
CA ARG A 354 13.43 -13.38 -21.05
C ARG A 354 13.47 -12.14 -21.94
N GLU A 355 12.84 -11.06 -21.51
CA GLU A 355 12.83 -9.78 -22.23
C GLU A 355 14.24 -9.28 -22.49
N TRP A 356 15.13 -9.26 -21.48
CA TRP A 356 16.51 -8.81 -21.63
C TRP A 356 17.33 -9.67 -22.61
N SER A 357 17.02 -10.96 -22.73
CA SER A 357 17.67 -11.86 -23.69
C SER A 357 17.23 -11.62 -25.14
N GLU A 358 16.09 -10.97 -25.38
CA GLU A 358 15.50 -10.78 -26.70
C GLU A 358 15.69 -9.35 -27.22
N GLN A 359 16.92 -8.83 -27.09
CA GLN A 359 17.24 -7.43 -27.37
C GLN A 359 18.31 -7.24 -28.45
N ALA A 360 18.21 -7.99 -29.56
CA ALA A 360 19.19 -7.95 -30.66
C ALA A 360 19.38 -6.55 -31.29
N SER A 361 18.31 -5.75 -31.40
CA SER A 361 18.42 -4.37 -31.91
C SER A 361 19.15 -3.47 -30.91
N LEU A 362 18.72 -3.47 -29.65
CA LEU A 362 19.34 -2.68 -28.59
C LEU A 362 20.84 -3.01 -28.43
N THR A 363 21.22 -4.29 -28.47
CA THR A 363 22.63 -4.68 -28.35
C THR A 363 23.45 -4.27 -29.57
N ALA A 364 22.86 -4.21 -30.76
CA ALA A 364 23.50 -3.66 -31.95
C ALA A 364 23.71 -2.14 -31.84
N ASP A 365 22.71 -1.42 -31.32
CA ASP A 365 22.79 0.03 -31.11
C ASP A 365 23.80 0.36 -30.01
N LEU A 366 23.85 -0.41 -28.91
CA LEU A 366 24.87 -0.26 -27.87
C LEU A 366 26.28 -0.48 -28.43
N GLN A 367 26.48 -1.49 -29.27
CA GLN A 367 27.77 -1.70 -29.92
C GLN A 367 28.16 -0.53 -30.83
N ARG A 368 27.21 0.03 -31.58
CA ARG A 368 27.46 1.17 -32.46
C ARG A 368 27.78 2.43 -31.64
N ALA A 369 26.97 2.71 -30.63
CA ALA A 369 27.16 3.83 -29.70
C ALA A 369 28.51 3.77 -28.97
N PHE A 370 28.89 2.60 -28.44
CA PHE A 370 30.10 2.47 -27.64
C PHE A 370 31.39 2.47 -28.45
N ARG A 371 31.33 2.27 -29.77
CA ARG A 371 32.47 2.44 -30.68
C ARG A 371 32.83 3.91 -30.93
N ASP A 372 31.90 4.84 -30.77
CA ASP A 372 32.04 6.22 -31.26
C ASP A 372 32.73 7.21 -30.29
N ASP A 373 33.24 6.78 -29.13
CA ASP A 373 33.92 7.59 -28.09
C ASP A 373 33.20 8.84 -27.54
N ALA A 374 32.21 9.40 -28.22
CA ALA A 374 31.46 10.60 -27.86
C ALA A 374 30.72 10.42 -26.52
N TRP A 375 30.23 9.21 -26.26
CA TRP A 375 29.55 8.85 -25.03
C TRP A 375 30.40 9.05 -23.76
N ARG A 376 31.74 8.99 -23.86
CA ARG A 376 32.64 9.13 -22.69
C ARG A 376 32.54 10.50 -22.04
N ASN A 377 32.32 11.53 -22.85
CA ASN A 377 32.23 12.90 -22.37
C ASN A 377 30.81 13.27 -21.92
N ILE A 378 29.80 12.50 -22.34
CA ILE A 378 28.38 12.79 -22.08
C ILE A 378 27.89 11.96 -20.88
N VAL A 379 28.03 10.63 -20.95
CA VAL A 379 27.57 9.68 -19.93
C VAL A 379 28.60 8.56 -19.71
N PRO A 380 29.78 8.84 -19.12
CA PRO A 380 30.84 7.84 -18.94
C PRO A 380 30.41 6.59 -18.13
N GLY A 381 29.36 6.72 -17.31
CA GLY A 381 28.82 5.60 -16.53
C GLY A 381 27.84 4.69 -17.28
N PHE A 382 27.40 5.04 -18.48
CA PHE A 382 26.32 4.33 -19.17
C PHE A 382 26.65 2.86 -19.49
N PRO A 383 27.84 2.52 -20.05
CA PRO A 383 28.22 1.12 -20.26
C PRO A 383 28.15 0.29 -18.97
N ALA A 384 28.62 0.85 -17.85
CA ALA A 384 28.64 0.14 -16.58
C ALA A 384 27.25 -0.11 -16.01
N VAL A 385 26.30 0.80 -16.23
CA VAL A 385 24.91 0.62 -15.82
C VAL A 385 24.27 -0.54 -16.59
N VAL A 386 24.42 -0.54 -17.92
CA VAL A 386 23.85 -1.59 -18.79
C VAL A 386 24.50 -2.96 -18.53
N LEU A 387 25.82 -3.00 -18.36
CA LEU A 387 26.52 -4.25 -18.04
C LEU A 387 26.22 -4.74 -16.62
N ARG A 388 25.91 -3.86 -15.66
CA ARG A 388 25.40 -4.29 -14.34
C ARG A 388 24.02 -4.93 -14.42
N CYS A 389 23.09 -4.37 -15.22
CA CYS A 389 21.79 -5.02 -15.45
C CYS A 389 22.00 -6.43 -16.01
N THR A 390 22.83 -6.54 -17.05
CA THR A 390 23.17 -7.81 -17.69
C THR A 390 23.82 -8.79 -16.71
N CYS A 391 24.80 -8.34 -15.92
CA CYS A 391 25.51 -9.15 -14.94
C CYS A 391 24.57 -9.66 -13.84
N LYS A 392 23.69 -8.81 -13.28
CA LYS A 392 22.72 -9.22 -12.26
C LYS A 392 21.77 -10.30 -12.78
N LEU A 393 21.21 -10.12 -13.98
CA LEU A 393 20.32 -11.10 -14.61
C LEU A 393 21.06 -12.40 -14.96
N ALA A 394 22.24 -12.29 -15.57
CA ALA A 394 23.05 -13.45 -15.93
C ALA A 394 23.52 -14.24 -14.70
N ASN A 395 23.89 -13.56 -13.60
CA ASN A 395 24.25 -14.20 -12.35
C ASN A 395 23.07 -14.99 -11.77
N ALA A 396 21.87 -14.43 -11.78
CA ALA A 396 20.68 -15.13 -11.29
C ALA A 396 20.37 -16.39 -12.12
N VAL A 397 20.56 -16.32 -13.44
CA VAL A 397 20.46 -17.50 -14.32
C VAL A 397 21.56 -18.53 -14.02
N ALA A 398 22.81 -18.09 -13.91
CA ALA A 398 23.96 -18.96 -13.73
C ALA A 398 24.00 -19.63 -12.35
N ALA A 399 23.44 -18.97 -11.33
CA ALA A 399 23.27 -19.51 -9.98
C ALA A 399 22.08 -20.46 -9.85
N GLY A 400 21.22 -20.55 -10.87
CA GLY A 400 20.00 -21.36 -10.82
C GLY A 400 18.88 -20.76 -9.96
N THR A 401 18.97 -19.49 -9.55
CA THR A 401 17.86 -18.80 -8.87
C THR A 401 16.74 -18.46 -9.86
N ILE A 402 17.07 -18.34 -11.15
CA ILE A 402 16.11 -18.20 -12.26
C ILE A 402 16.34 -19.34 -13.26
N LEU A 403 15.35 -20.20 -13.43
CA LEU A 403 15.41 -21.34 -14.35
C LEU A 403 15.01 -20.94 -15.77
N ALA A 404 15.92 -20.23 -16.45
CA ALA A 404 15.69 -19.80 -17.84
C ALA A 404 15.75 -20.97 -18.83
N ALA A 405 14.86 -20.98 -19.83
CA ALA A 405 14.88 -21.97 -20.92
C ALA A 405 16.19 -21.91 -21.73
N ARG A 406 16.57 -23.02 -22.39
CA ARG A 406 17.81 -23.12 -23.20
C ARG A 406 18.00 -21.93 -24.14
N GLN A 407 16.94 -21.56 -24.87
CA GLN A 407 17.02 -20.48 -25.86
C GLN A 407 17.27 -19.11 -25.22
N VAL A 408 16.65 -18.83 -24.07
CA VAL A 408 16.88 -17.61 -23.30
C VAL A 408 18.33 -17.54 -22.82
N ARG A 409 18.86 -18.63 -22.26
CA ARG A 409 20.27 -18.72 -21.82
C ARG A 409 21.24 -18.50 -22.98
N MET A 410 20.96 -19.10 -24.14
CA MET A 410 21.78 -18.96 -25.34
C MET A 410 21.76 -17.53 -25.88
N LYS A 411 20.57 -16.94 -26.10
CA LYS A 411 20.43 -15.57 -26.60
C LYS A 411 21.06 -14.55 -25.64
N LEU A 412 20.87 -14.73 -24.34
CA LEU A 412 21.46 -13.87 -23.32
C LEU A 412 22.98 -13.75 -23.46
N VAL A 413 23.68 -14.88 -23.68
CA VAL A 413 25.13 -14.84 -23.91
C VAL A 413 25.44 -14.30 -25.31
N LYS A 414 24.76 -14.81 -26.34
CA LYS A 414 25.04 -14.50 -27.74
C LYS A 414 24.93 -13.00 -28.05
N ASP A 415 23.89 -12.33 -27.54
CA ASP A 415 23.59 -10.95 -27.91
C ASP A 415 24.34 -9.94 -27.03
N TRP A 416 24.65 -10.29 -25.78
CA TRP A 416 25.31 -9.39 -24.83
C TRP A 416 26.83 -9.53 -24.79
N LEU A 417 27.38 -10.68 -25.20
CA LEU A 417 28.82 -10.88 -25.30
C LEU A 417 29.50 -9.82 -26.19
N PRO A 418 29.00 -9.50 -27.41
CA PRO A 418 29.60 -8.45 -28.24
C PRO A 418 29.60 -7.06 -27.58
N VAL A 419 28.57 -6.73 -26.80
CA VAL A 419 28.50 -5.45 -26.06
C VAL A 419 29.62 -5.39 -25.02
N LEU A 420 29.81 -6.45 -24.24
CA LEU A 420 30.91 -6.55 -23.27
C LEU A 420 32.28 -6.35 -23.93
N LEU A 421 32.51 -6.95 -25.10
CA LEU A 421 33.78 -6.84 -25.82
C LEU A 421 34.07 -5.40 -26.24
N VAL A 422 33.10 -4.71 -26.85
CA VAL A 422 33.26 -3.29 -27.24
C VAL A 422 33.54 -2.41 -26.01
N CYS A 423 32.86 -2.66 -24.89
CA CYS A 423 33.10 -1.92 -23.65
C CYS A 423 34.48 -2.19 -23.03
N LYS A 424 35.08 -3.36 -23.27
CA LYS A 424 36.41 -3.72 -22.76
C LYS A 424 37.52 -3.14 -23.62
N ASP A 425 37.39 -3.23 -24.94
CA ASP A 425 38.43 -2.84 -25.91
C ASP A 425 38.67 -1.32 -25.94
N ASN A 426 37.60 -0.54 -25.79
CA ASN A 426 37.68 0.90 -25.87
C ASN A 426 38.31 1.53 -24.60
N VAL A 427 38.48 0.81 -23.50
CA VAL A 427 38.79 1.44 -22.21
C VAL A 427 40.28 1.33 -21.80
N SER A 428 40.96 2.47 -21.69
CA SER A 428 42.31 2.66 -21.09
C SER A 428 42.22 3.56 -19.84
N PRO A 429 43.17 3.46 -18.89
CA PRO A 429 42.99 2.62 -17.69
C PRO A 429 41.84 3.15 -16.82
N MET A 430 40.77 2.36 -16.69
CA MET A 430 39.62 2.75 -15.86
C MET A 430 39.79 2.44 -14.37
N LEU A 431 38.89 3.03 -13.58
CA LEU A 431 38.70 2.73 -12.16
C LEU A 431 38.65 1.21 -11.92
N PRO A 432 39.31 0.68 -10.87
CA PRO A 432 39.37 -0.76 -10.57
C PRO A 432 38.01 -1.48 -10.56
N SER A 433 36.92 -0.79 -10.22
CA SER A 433 35.55 -1.34 -10.11
C SER A 433 34.89 -1.73 -11.44
N HIS A 434 35.35 -1.20 -12.59
CA HIS A 434 34.85 -1.63 -13.89
C HIS A 434 35.54 -2.90 -14.36
N LYS A 435 36.82 -3.06 -14.04
CA LYS A 435 37.59 -4.28 -14.33
C LYS A 435 36.98 -5.50 -13.64
N THR A 436 36.56 -5.36 -12.38
CA THR A 436 35.89 -6.43 -11.64
C THR A 436 34.55 -6.82 -12.25
N LEU A 437 33.74 -5.83 -12.70
CA LEU A 437 32.45 -6.10 -13.35
C LEU A 437 32.61 -6.89 -14.65
N TYR A 438 33.62 -6.55 -15.47
CA TYR A 438 33.84 -7.24 -16.74
C TYR A 438 34.27 -8.68 -16.51
N LEU A 439 35.22 -8.91 -15.61
CA LEU A 439 35.66 -10.26 -15.24
C LEU A 439 34.51 -11.11 -14.68
N GLU A 440 33.70 -10.54 -13.77
CA GLU A 440 32.52 -11.21 -13.23
C GLU A 440 31.55 -11.63 -14.34
N LEU A 441 31.31 -10.74 -15.32
CA LEU A 441 30.41 -11.04 -16.44
C LEU A 441 31.00 -12.10 -17.39
N GLU A 442 32.30 -12.07 -17.67
CA GLU A 442 33.00 -13.10 -18.45
C GLU A 442 32.84 -14.49 -17.81
N GLU A 443 33.15 -14.60 -16.51
CA GLU A 443 32.99 -15.84 -15.75
C GLU A 443 31.55 -16.34 -15.76
N THR A 444 30.60 -15.42 -15.58
CA THR A 444 29.18 -15.76 -15.56
C THR A 444 28.66 -16.21 -16.92
N PHE A 445 29.09 -15.59 -18.03
CA PHE A 445 28.78 -16.09 -19.36
C PHE A 445 29.37 -17.47 -19.60
N LEU A 446 30.62 -17.73 -19.21
CA LEU A 446 31.22 -19.07 -19.30
C LEU A 446 30.45 -20.11 -18.48
N ARG A 447 29.97 -19.74 -17.29
CA ARG A 447 29.11 -20.60 -16.45
C ARG A 447 27.80 -20.91 -17.16
N ILE A 448 27.13 -19.92 -17.76
CA ILE A 448 25.91 -20.14 -18.54
C ILE A 448 26.18 -21.04 -19.75
N ILE A 449 27.26 -20.78 -20.50
CA ILE A 449 27.68 -21.59 -21.66
C ILE A 449 27.85 -23.06 -21.25
N SER A 450 28.41 -23.32 -20.08
CA SER A 450 28.59 -24.69 -19.56
C SER A 450 27.27 -25.42 -19.28
N THR A 451 26.12 -24.74 -19.28
CA THR A 451 24.77 -25.34 -19.14
C THR A 451 24.08 -25.60 -20.48
N LEU A 452 24.72 -25.24 -21.59
CA LEU A 452 24.16 -25.41 -22.94
C LEU A 452 24.64 -26.72 -23.57
N PRO A 453 23.89 -27.27 -24.56
CA PRO A 453 24.36 -28.40 -25.35
C PRO A 453 25.68 -28.12 -26.07
N MET A 454 26.43 -29.19 -26.37
CA MET A 454 27.78 -29.10 -26.91
C MET A 454 27.89 -28.26 -28.18
N SER A 455 26.89 -28.35 -29.08
CA SER A 455 26.83 -27.56 -30.31
C SER A 455 26.77 -26.06 -30.05
N ASP A 456 25.92 -25.63 -29.12
CA ASP A 456 25.71 -24.21 -28.81
C ASP A 456 26.92 -23.68 -28.03
N ALA A 457 27.43 -24.49 -27.10
CA ALA A 457 28.62 -24.15 -26.32
C ALA A 457 29.84 -23.96 -27.21
N GLN A 458 30.02 -24.78 -28.26
CA GLN A 458 31.12 -24.63 -29.22
C GLN A 458 31.10 -23.25 -29.89
N VAL A 459 29.94 -22.83 -30.40
CA VAL A 459 29.79 -21.54 -31.09
C VAL A 459 30.12 -20.38 -30.15
N LEU A 460 29.62 -20.41 -28.92
CA LEU A 460 29.83 -19.32 -27.96
C LEU A 460 31.25 -19.31 -27.38
N LEU A 461 31.84 -20.46 -27.08
CA LEU A 461 33.23 -20.53 -26.58
C LEU A 461 34.23 -19.98 -27.59
N GLN A 462 34.03 -20.23 -28.90
CA GLN A 462 34.86 -19.65 -29.94
C GLN A 462 34.82 -18.11 -29.92
N GLN A 463 33.66 -17.51 -29.65
CA GLN A 463 33.54 -16.06 -29.50
C GLN A 463 34.26 -15.55 -28.24
N CYS A 464 34.26 -16.32 -27.15
CA CYS A 464 34.95 -15.99 -25.90
C CYS A 464 36.48 -15.98 -25.99
N LEU A 465 37.09 -16.47 -27.08
CA LEU A 465 38.55 -16.34 -27.30
C LEU A 465 39.02 -14.88 -27.30
N SER A 466 38.13 -13.95 -27.66
CA SER A 466 38.34 -12.50 -27.55
C SER A 466 38.62 -12.00 -26.13
N PHE A 467 38.36 -12.79 -25.08
CA PHE A 467 38.78 -12.41 -23.72
C PHE A 467 40.30 -12.40 -23.56
N SER A 468 41.00 -13.27 -24.31
CA SER A 468 42.45 -13.52 -24.22
C SER A 468 43.32 -12.49 -24.96
N THR A 469 42.77 -11.34 -25.38
CA THR A 469 43.40 -10.41 -26.34
C THR A 469 44.64 -9.66 -25.83
N ARG A 470 45.06 -9.82 -24.56
CA ARG A 470 46.22 -9.09 -24.02
C ARG A 470 47.27 -9.96 -23.29
N ASN A 471 46.88 -11.04 -22.60
CA ASN A 471 47.81 -11.98 -21.95
C ASN A 471 47.08 -13.30 -21.64
N VAL A 472 47.72 -14.45 -21.86
CA VAL A 472 47.14 -15.79 -21.56
C VAL A 472 46.98 -15.99 -20.05
N GLU A 473 47.87 -15.39 -19.25
CA GLU A 473 47.82 -15.43 -17.78
C GLU A 473 46.62 -14.65 -17.21
N ASP A 474 46.00 -13.75 -17.99
CA ASP A 474 44.92 -12.87 -17.52
C ASP A 474 43.52 -13.51 -17.61
N CYS A 475 43.40 -14.76 -18.06
CA CYS A 475 42.09 -15.42 -18.28
C CYS A 475 42.02 -16.90 -17.82
N PRO A 476 42.31 -17.22 -16.54
CA PRO A 476 42.24 -18.59 -16.02
C PRO A 476 40.82 -19.20 -16.09
N HIS A 477 39.79 -18.36 -16.01
CA HIS A 477 38.38 -18.74 -16.19
C HIS A 477 38.10 -19.30 -17.58
N LEU A 478 38.68 -18.69 -18.63
CA LEU A 478 38.53 -19.15 -20.00
C LEU A 478 39.17 -20.53 -20.20
N ILE A 479 40.38 -20.73 -19.70
CA ILE A 479 41.08 -22.02 -19.74
C ILE A 479 40.24 -23.11 -19.07
N THR A 480 39.67 -22.81 -17.90
CA THR A 480 38.81 -23.74 -17.15
C THR A 480 37.55 -24.13 -17.94
N ALA A 481 36.95 -23.17 -18.64
CA ALA A 481 35.79 -23.42 -19.49
C ALA A 481 36.13 -24.33 -20.68
N PHE A 482 37.22 -24.07 -21.40
CA PHE A 482 37.70 -24.92 -22.49
C PHE A 482 38.08 -26.32 -22.02
N ASN A 483 38.80 -26.46 -20.90
CA ASN A 483 39.12 -27.76 -20.31
C ASN A 483 37.85 -28.55 -19.96
N THR A 484 36.83 -27.88 -19.45
CA THR A 484 35.53 -28.51 -19.17
C THR A 484 34.81 -28.94 -20.44
N TRP A 485 34.84 -28.12 -21.48
CA TRP A 485 34.23 -28.45 -22.76
C TRP A 485 34.95 -29.62 -23.45
N PHE A 486 36.28 -29.60 -23.54
CA PHE A 486 37.08 -30.71 -24.09
C PHE A 486 36.88 -32.00 -23.29
N ARG A 487 36.87 -31.94 -21.96
CA ARG A 487 36.59 -33.11 -21.11
C ARG A 487 35.24 -33.74 -21.43
N ARG A 488 34.21 -32.94 -21.73
CA ARG A 488 32.88 -33.45 -22.13
C ARG A 488 32.89 -34.01 -23.55
N ALA A 489 33.61 -33.38 -24.47
CA ALA A 489 33.72 -33.83 -25.85
C ALA A 489 34.47 -35.17 -26.00
N THR A 490 35.40 -35.47 -25.08
CA THR A 490 36.17 -36.72 -25.07
C THR A 490 35.52 -37.84 -24.28
N GLN A 491 34.33 -37.64 -23.69
CA GLN A 491 33.61 -38.73 -23.03
C GLN A 491 33.17 -39.76 -24.08
N PRO A 492 33.39 -41.06 -23.85
CA PRO A 492 32.88 -42.10 -24.74
C PRO A 492 31.35 -42.00 -24.81
N PRO A 493 30.74 -42.29 -25.97
CA PRO A 493 29.29 -42.33 -26.07
C PRO A 493 28.76 -43.31 -25.01
N PRO A 494 27.67 -42.97 -24.30
CA PRO A 494 27.08 -43.90 -23.35
C PRO A 494 26.78 -45.19 -24.11
N LEU A 495 27.26 -46.32 -23.57
CA LEU A 495 26.91 -47.64 -24.06
C LEU A 495 25.38 -47.70 -24.09
N GLU A 496 24.81 -47.69 -25.29
CA GLU A 496 23.40 -48.03 -25.47
C GLU A 496 23.28 -49.46 -24.95
N ASN A 497 22.72 -49.61 -23.74
CA ASN A 497 22.14 -50.87 -23.32
C ASN A 497 20.97 -51.12 -24.26
N LEU A 498 21.27 -51.71 -25.40
CA LEU A 498 20.34 -52.46 -26.23
C LEU A 498 19.90 -53.67 -25.40
N ASP A 499 18.82 -53.50 -24.63
CA ASP A 499 17.94 -54.59 -24.19
C ASP A 499 16.49 -54.20 -24.50
#